data_AF-A0A345PN02-F1
#
_entry.id   AF-A0A345PN02-F1
#
_cell.length_a   1.000
_cell.length_b   1.000
_cell.length_c   1.000
_cell.angle_alpha   90.00
_cell.angle_beta   90.00
_cell.angle_gamma   90.00
#
_symmetry.space_group_name_H-M   'P 1'
#
loop_
_entity.id
_entity.type
_entity.pdbx_description
1 polymer ?
#
loop_
_entity_poly.entity_id
_entity_poly.type
_entity_poly.pdbx_seq_one_letter_code
_entity_poly.pdbx_strand_id
1 'polypeptide(L)'
;MAITSREALKKSFEKGSIPTQRDFEDLIDSMFHKQDDKIISQDHGLSLSPKGSSAKLITFFNNLNDFKPTWSIEQYPKNTPDFGFNLVDKQGESKLLIQANGHVGIGTTNPSERLTVNGNVSMHGRRGTYTSGTVPGDGNWYNITPPLNACHAFEVIAKIGKQGRGLYAMTHAIALSTFGDSSNKIDAVKAYYGSFRNKINLRWVGDTFNYTLQIKTQRDYGEGSLIKYYVTNLWWEEEEYEAVQQ
;
A
#
# COMPACT_ATOMS: atom_id res chain seq x y z
N MET A 1 -18.47 34.06 -1.34
CA MET A 1 -17.04 34.45 -1.48
C MET A 1 -17.00 35.92 -1.12
N ALA A 2 -16.25 36.28 -0.07
CA ALA A 2 -16.21 37.63 0.50
C ALA A 2 -16.14 38.70 -0.59
N ILE A 3 -17.12 39.61 -0.58
CA ILE A 3 -17.32 40.66 -1.59
C ILE A 3 -16.22 41.74 -1.48
N THR A 4 -15.54 41.81 -0.32
CA THR A 4 -14.64 42.90 0.06
C THR A 4 -13.33 42.35 0.66
N SER A 5 -12.18 42.92 0.30
CA SER A 5 -10.88 42.44 0.80
C SER A 5 -10.72 42.70 2.31
N ARG A 6 -9.93 41.87 3.01
CA ARG A 6 -9.66 42.08 4.45
C ARG A 6 -9.05 43.45 4.75
N GLU A 7 -8.29 44.02 3.82
CA GLU A 7 -7.70 45.36 3.95
C GLU A 7 -8.75 46.47 3.83
N ALA A 8 -9.71 46.31 2.92
CA ALA A 8 -10.83 47.24 2.79
C ALA A 8 -11.78 47.15 4.01
N LEU A 9 -12.09 45.94 4.47
CA LEU A 9 -12.85 45.72 5.71
C LEU A 9 -12.16 46.38 6.91
N LYS A 10 -10.84 46.20 7.09
CA LYS A 10 -10.10 46.83 8.20
C LYS A 10 -10.26 48.35 8.26
N LYS A 11 -10.24 49.04 7.10
CA LYS A 11 -10.43 50.50 7.04
C LYS A 11 -11.81 50.95 7.54
N SER A 12 -12.87 50.18 7.24
CA SER A 12 -14.22 50.47 7.73
C SER A 12 -14.32 50.39 9.26
N PHE A 13 -13.41 49.69 9.95
CA PHE A 13 -13.40 49.50 11.40
C PHE A 13 -12.21 50.17 12.12
N GLU A 14 -11.52 51.12 11.48
CA GLU A 14 -10.47 51.91 12.13
C GLU A 14 -11.01 52.88 13.19
N LYS A 15 -10.12 53.33 14.09
CA LYS A 15 -10.49 54.27 15.15
C LYS A 15 -11.01 55.58 14.54
N GLY A 16 -12.28 55.90 14.82
CA GLY A 16 -12.95 57.09 14.32
C GLY A 16 -13.83 56.85 13.09
N SER A 17 -13.78 55.66 12.49
CA SER A 17 -14.72 55.22 11.46
C SER A 17 -16.09 54.88 12.08
N ILE A 18 -17.16 55.11 11.33
CA ILE A 18 -18.54 54.69 11.68
C ILE A 18 -18.96 53.62 10.66
N PRO A 19 -18.85 52.33 11.00
CA PRO A 19 -19.23 51.25 10.09
C PRO A 19 -20.72 51.29 9.78
N THR A 20 -21.07 51.02 8.52
CA THR A 20 -22.45 50.93 8.04
C THR A 20 -23.01 49.52 8.23
N GLN A 21 -24.33 49.35 8.11
CA GLN A 21 -24.96 48.03 8.07
C GLN A 21 -24.28 47.10 7.05
N ARG A 22 -23.93 47.63 5.87
CA ARG A 22 -23.30 46.84 4.81
C ARG A 22 -21.88 46.40 5.18
N ASP A 23 -21.14 47.20 5.92
CA ASP A 23 -19.82 46.80 6.46
C ASP A 23 -19.95 45.63 7.45
N PHE A 24 -21.05 45.58 8.22
CA PHE A 24 -21.36 44.45 9.09
C PHE A 24 -21.80 43.21 8.32
N GLU A 25 -22.63 43.36 7.28
CA GLU A 25 -22.99 42.26 6.37
C GLU A 25 -21.74 41.65 5.72
N ASP A 26 -20.87 42.48 5.13
CA ASP A 26 -19.61 42.04 4.52
C ASP A 26 -18.68 41.36 5.53
N LEU A 27 -18.65 41.84 6.79
CA LEU A 27 -17.87 41.21 7.86
C LEU A 27 -18.43 39.82 8.21
N ILE A 28 -19.74 39.71 8.41
CA ILE A 28 -20.43 38.45 8.75
C ILE A 28 -20.21 37.42 7.64
N ASP A 29 -20.42 37.80 6.39
CA ASP A 29 -20.24 36.94 5.21
C ASP A 29 -18.77 36.55 4.96
N SER A 30 -17.83 37.30 5.54
CA SER A 30 -16.39 37.00 5.49
C SER A 30 -15.93 36.08 6.63
N MET A 31 -16.77 35.82 7.64
CA MET A 31 -16.46 34.92 8.75
C MET A 31 -16.94 33.49 8.45
N PHE A 32 -16.24 32.50 9.00
CA PHE A 32 -16.66 31.10 8.91
C PHE A 32 -17.78 30.81 9.91
N HIS A 33 -18.93 30.34 9.43
CA HIS A 33 -20.07 29.95 10.25
C HIS A 33 -20.23 28.42 10.25
N LYS A 34 -19.97 27.77 11.39
CA LYS A 34 -19.89 26.30 11.51
C LYS A 34 -21.11 25.55 10.94
N GLN A 35 -22.32 26.08 11.14
CA GLN A 35 -23.55 25.44 10.70
C GLN A 35 -23.82 25.67 9.21
N ASP A 36 -23.58 26.89 8.71
CA ASP A 36 -23.86 27.23 7.31
C ASP A 36 -22.77 26.76 6.35
N ASP A 37 -21.51 26.79 6.81
CA ASP A 37 -20.35 26.26 6.09
C ASP A 37 -20.17 24.74 6.30
N LYS A 38 -21.05 24.12 7.09
CA LYS A 38 -21.06 22.68 7.42
C LYS A 38 -19.75 22.15 8.02
N ILE A 39 -18.99 23.00 8.69
CA ILE A 39 -17.80 22.63 9.46
C ILE A 39 -18.26 22.24 10.87
N ILE A 40 -18.63 20.97 11.02
CA ILE A 40 -19.06 20.40 12.31
C ILE A 40 -17.85 19.75 12.96
N SER A 41 -17.60 20.04 14.24
CA SER A 41 -16.36 19.66 14.95
C SER A 41 -16.62 19.05 16.34
N GLN A 42 -17.85 18.65 16.67
CA GLN A 42 -18.15 18.27 18.05
C GLN A 42 -17.58 16.89 18.43
N ASP A 43 -17.81 15.83 17.65
CA ASP A 43 -17.34 14.47 18.01
C ASP A 43 -16.64 13.68 16.88
N HIS A 44 -16.63 14.17 15.63
CA HIS A 44 -16.15 13.43 14.45
C HIS A 44 -14.96 14.09 13.72
N GLY A 45 -14.30 15.08 14.33
CA GLY A 45 -13.29 15.90 13.64
C GLY A 45 -13.92 16.83 12.61
N LEU A 46 -13.17 17.26 11.58
CA LEU A 46 -13.68 18.11 10.50
C LEU A 46 -14.63 17.33 9.59
N SER A 47 -15.93 17.54 9.75
CA SER A 47 -16.94 17.02 8.82
C SER A 47 -17.06 17.91 7.59
N LEU A 48 -17.01 17.32 6.40
CA LEU A 48 -17.30 17.99 5.12
C LEU A 48 -18.40 17.23 4.40
N SER A 49 -19.38 17.95 3.87
CA SER A 49 -20.46 17.39 3.08
C SER A 49 -20.60 18.21 1.80
N PRO A 50 -20.77 17.58 0.62
CA PRO A 50 -20.96 18.33 -0.60
C PRO A 50 -22.22 19.21 -0.54
N LYS A 51 -22.23 20.29 -1.32
CA LYS A 51 -23.40 21.17 -1.45
C LYS A 51 -24.11 20.90 -2.78
N GLY A 52 -25.42 20.69 -2.72
CA GLY A 52 -26.25 20.44 -3.91
C GLY A 52 -25.90 19.11 -4.58
N SER A 53 -25.75 19.13 -5.91
CA SER A 53 -25.42 17.96 -6.74
C SER A 53 -23.92 17.74 -6.98
N SER A 54 -23.05 18.57 -6.40
CA SER A 54 -21.60 18.40 -6.54
C SER A 54 -21.11 17.21 -5.71
N ALA A 55 -20.17 16.42 -6.24
CA ALA A 55 -19.46 15.39 -5.46
C ALA A 55 -18.18 15.94 -4.77
N LYS A 56 -17.80 17.19 -5.05
CA LYS A 56 -16.57 17.83 -4.56
C LYS A 56 -16.68 18.23 -3.10
N LEU A 57 -15.69 17.81 -2.31
CA LEU A 57 -15.49 18.22 -0.92
C LEU A 57 -14.41 19.30 -0.80
N ILE A 58 -13.24 19.05 -1.41
CA ILE A 58 -12.07 19.94 -1.36
C ILE A 58 -11.53 20.10 -2.78
N THR A 59 -11.16 21.32 -3.15
CA THR A 59 -10.61 21.63 -4.47
C THR A 59 -9.27 22.36 -4.33
N PHE A 60 -8.33 22.02 -5.21
CA PHE A 60 -7.00 22.62 -5.24
C PHE A 60 -6.78 23.26 -6.62
N PHE A 61 -6.43 24.54 -6.62
CA PHE A 61 -6.16 25.30 -7.84
C PHE A 61 -4.66 25.55 -7.94
N ASN A 62 -4.08 25.37 -9.13
CA ASN A 62 -2.69 25.76 -9.38
C ASN A 62 -2.56 27.29 -9.48
N ASN A 63 -3.58 27.96 -10.02
CA ASN A 63 -3.67 29.41 -10.06
C ASN A 63 -5.06 29.89 -9.61
N LEU A 64 -5.14 31.02 -8.89
CA LEU A 64 -6.41 31.60 -8.44
C LEU A 64 -7.34 32.00 -9.60
N ASN A 65 -6.78 32.24 -10.78
CA ASN A 65 -7.53 32.60 -11.98
C ASN A 65 -7.98 31.38 -12.80
N ASP A 66 -7.65 30.14 -12.38
CA ASP A 66 -8.08 28.94 -13.08
C ASP A 66 -9.61 28.76 -12.95
N PHE A 67 -10.32 28.59 -14.07
CA PHE A 67 -11.76 28.33 -14.08
C PHE A 67 -12.16 26.94 -13.53
N LYS A 68 -11.20 26.03 -13.39
CA LYS A 68 -11.42 24.66 -12.89
C LYS A 68 -10.28 24.26 -11.97
N PRO A 69 -10.56 23.51 -10.89
CA PRO A 69 -9.52 23.02 -10.01
C PRO A 69 -8.59 22.05 -10.72
N THR A 70 -7.32 22.04 -10.31
CA THR A 70 -6.30 21.08 -10.77
C THR A 70 -6.53 19.70 -10.17
N TRP A 71 -6.91 19.67 -8.89
CA TRP A 71 -7.26 18.45 -8.15
C TRP A 71 -8.52 18.66 -7.35
N SER A 72 -9.33 17.62 -7.19
CA SER A 72 -10.45 17.62 -6.24
C SER A 72 -10.48 16.33 -5.43
N ILE A 73 -10.90 16.43 -4.17
CA ILE A 73 -11.31 15.30 -3.36
C ILE A 73 -12.83 15.19 -3.47
N GLU A 74 -13.31 14.03 -3.91
CA GLU A 74 -14.72 13.74 -4.16
C GLU A 74 -15.16 12.47 -3.42
N GLN A 75 -16.45 12.35 -3.10
CA GLN A 75 -17.01 11.16 -2.42
C GLN A 75 -17.41 10.03 -3.37
N TYR A 76 -17.67 10.38 -4.63
CA TYR A 76 -18.15 9.48 -5.66
C TYR A 76 -17.30 9.68 -6.90
N PRO A 77 -16.67 8.62 -7.42
CA PRO A 77 -16.10 8.68 -8.74
C PRO A 77 -17.18 8.92 -9.80
N LYS A 78 -16.74 9.52 -10.91
CA LYS A 78 -17.63 9.86 -12.03
C LYS A 78 -18.34 8.60 -12.54
N ASN A 79 -19.67 8.71 -12.70
CA ASN A 79 -20.52 7.64 -13.23
C ASN A 79 -20.55 6.33 -12.42
N THR A 80 -20.17 6.35 -11.14
CA THR A 80 -20.34 5.19 -10.25
C THR A 80 -21.05 5.61 -8.95
N PRO A 81 -21.95 4.76 -8.41
CA PRO A 81 -22.54 4.96 -7.09
C PRO A 81 -21.57 4.63 -5.94
N ASP A 82 -20.36 4.14 -6.24
CA ASP A 82 -19.42 3.68 -5.23
C ASP A 82 -18.95 4.84 -4.36
N PHE A 83 -19.31 4.77 -3.08
CA PHE A 83 -18.83 5.71 -2.09
C PHE A 83 -17.36 5.42 -1.72
N GLY A 84 -16.55 6.47 -1.65
CA GLY A 84 -15.15 6.33 -1.28
C GLY A 84 -14.43 7.66 -1.11
N PHE A 85 -13.14 7.58 -0.83
CA PHE A 85 -12.23 8.71 -0.91
C PHE A 85 -11.63 8.75 -2.31
N ASN A 86 -12.05 9.71 -3.13
CA ASN A 86 -11.64 9.80 -4.52
C ASN A 86 -10.81 11.07 -4.79
N LEU A 87 -9.59 10.92 -5.28
CA LEU A 87 -8.76 12.01 -5.77
C LEU A 87 -8.84 12.07 -7.30
N VAL A 88 -9.40 13.17 -7.82
CA VAL A 88 -9.62 13.38 -9.25
C VAL A 88 -8.76 14.50 -9.81
N ASP A 89 -8.34 14.35 -11.06
CA ASP A 89 -7.63 15.38 -11.81
C ASP A 89 -8.57 16.47 -12.37
N LYS A 90 -7.98 17.40 -13.14
CA LYS A 90 -8.70 18.50 -13.82
C LYS A 90 -9.75 18.01 -14.83
N GLN A 91 -9.61 16.79 -15.35
CA GLN A 91 -10.52 16.16 -16.31
C GLN A 91 -11.68 15.44 -15.60
N GLY A 92 -11.62 15.30 -14.27
CA GLY A 92 -12.58 14.56 -13.47
C GLY A 92 -12.33 13.05 -13.50
N GLU A 93 -11.12 12.64 -13.86
CA GLU A 93 -10.72 11.23 -13.90
C GLU A 93 -10.07 10.83 -12.58
N SER A 94 -10.52 9.71 -12.02
CA SER A 94 -10.02 9.18 -10.75
C SER A 94 -8.57 8.73 -10.89
N LYS A 95 -7.70 9.27 -10.04
CA LYS A 95 -6.28 8.88 -9.97
C LYS A 95 -5.99 7.96 -8.81
N LEU A 96 -6.67 8.19 -7.69
CA LEU A 96 -6.65 7.34 -6.51
C LEU A 96 -8.06 7.24 -5.97
N LEU A 97 -8.56 6.02 -5.82
CA LEU A 97 -9.84 5.72 -5.18
C LEU A 97 -9.57 4.77 -4.02
N ILE A 98 -10.13 5.07 -2.86
CA ILE A 98 -10.29 4.12 -1.76
C ILE A 98 -11.79 3.90 -1.57
N GLN A 99 -12.29 2.74 -1.97
CA GLN A 99 -13.69 2.37 -1.83
C GLN A 99 -14.04 2.09 -0.35
N ALA A 100 -15.31 2.23 0.02
CA ALA A 100 -15.78 1.95 1.38
C ALA A 100 -15.51 0.50 1.85
N ASN A 101 -15.42 -0.44 0.92
CA ASN A 101 -15.06 -1.85 1.18
C ASN A 101 -13.53 -2.06 1.39
N GLY A 102 -12.73 -0.99 1.39
CA GLY A 102 -11.28 -1.03 1.59
C GLY A 102 -10.45 -1.27 0.32
N HIS A 103 -11.05 -1.43 -0.86
CA HIS A 103 -10.30 -1.62 -2.09
C HIS A 103 -9.70 -0.30 -2.58
N VAL A 104 -8.44 -0.35 -3.01
CA VAL A 104 -7.69 0.79 -3.50
C VAL A 104 -7.46 0.66 -5.00
N GLY A 105 -7.97 1.63 -5.76
CA GLY A 105 -7.73 1.76 -7.20
C GLY A 105 -6.76 2.90 -7.51
N ILE A 106 -5.69 2.62 -8.26
CA ILE A 106 -4.83 3.65 -8.85
C ILE A 106 -5.10 3.66 -10.36
N GLY A 107 -5.63 4.77 -10.88
CA GLY A 107 -6.03 4.90 -12.28
C GLY A 107 -7.24 4.04 -12.69
N THR A 108 -8.00 3.51 -11.73
CA THR A 108 -9.25 2.76 -11.94
C THR A 108 -10.25 3.07 -10.84
N THR A 109 -11.54 3.00 -11.18
CA THR A 109 -12.65 3.10 -10.22
C THR A 109 -13.26 1.75 -9.87
N ASN A 110 -12.87 0.68 -10.55
CA ASN A 110 -13.36 -0.67 -10.34
C ASN A 110 -12.17 -1.60 -10.03
N PRO A 111 -11.58 -1.50 -8.82
CA PRO A 111 -10.51 -2.39 -8.41
C PRO A 111 -11.02 -3.84 -8.30
N SER A 112 -10.37 -4.79 -8.98
CA SER A 112 -10.71 -6.21 -8.91
C SER A 112 -10.10 -6.93 -7.71
N GLU A 113 -9.12 -6.30 -7.07
CA GLU A 113 -8.36 -6.79 -5.93
C GLU A 113 -8.19 -5.65 -4.90
N ARG A 114 -7.83 -5.99 -3.65
CA ARG A 114 -7.62 -5.01 -2.57
C ARG A 114 -6.75 -3.82 -2.97
N LEU A 115 -5.76 -4.05 -3.84
CA LEU A 115 -5.03 -2.99 -4.53
C LEU A 115 -5.01 -3.32 -6.02
N THR A 116 -5.60 -2.45 -6.84
CA THR A 116 -5.54 -2.54 -8.30
C THR A 116 -4.86 -1.31 -8.87
N VAL A 117 -3.83 -1.51 -9.68
CA VAL A 117 -3.14 -0.43 -10.41
C VAL A 117 -3.41 -0.62 -11.89
N ASN A 118 -4.15 0.31 -12.49
CA ASN A 118 -4.37 0.36 -13.93
C ASN A 118 -3.21 1.14 -14.59
N GLY A 119 -2.06 0.48 -14.70
CA GLY A 119 -0.86 1.07 -15.27
C GLY A 119 0.42 0.33 -14.86
N ASN A 120 1.57 0.97 -15.11
CA ASN A 120 2.87 0.41 -14.78
C ASN A 120 3.30 0.78 -13.35
N VAL A 121 3.90 -0.17 -12.64
CA VAL A 121 4.49 0.04 -11.31
C VAL A 121 6.01 0.09 -11.42
N SER A 122 6.61 1.23 -11.11
CA SER A 122 8.04 1.35 -10.88
C SER A 122 8.33 1.29 -9.39
N MET A 123 9.25 0.41 -8.98
CA MET A 123 9.58 0.19 -7.58
C MET A 123 11.09 0.05 -7.37
N HIS A 124 11.59 0.59 -6.26
CA HIS A 124 12.99 0.43 -5.86
C HIS A 124 13.32 -1.02 -5.46
N GLY A 125 12.31 -1.78 -5.01
CA GLY A 125 12.44 -3.20 -4.68
C GLY A 125 11.11 -3.78 -4.18
N ARG A 126 11.01 -5.11 -4.18
CA ARG A 126 9.87 -5.87 -3.66
C ARG A 126 10.33 -6.84 -2.58
N ARG A 127 9.60 -6.90 -1.47
CA ARG A 127 9.84 -7.84 -0.38
C ARG A 127 8.62 -8.76 -0.24
N GLY A 128 8.86 -10.07 -0.26
CA GLY A 128 7.84 -11.06 0.06
C GLY A 128 7.45 -11.03 1.53
N THR A 129 6.14 -11.12 1.77
CA THR A 129 5.54 -11.04 3.12
C THR A 129 4.70 -12.26 3.47
N TYR A 130 4.65 -13.30 2.62
CA TYR A 130 3.93 -14.54 2.96
C TYR A 130 4.58 -15.18 4.20
N THR A 131 5.88 -15.40 4.12
CA THR A 131 6.74 -15.62 5.29
C THR A 131 8.05 -14.89 5.10
N SER A 132 8.67 -14.49 6.21
CA SER A 132 10.04 -13.98 6.20
C SER A 132 10.69 -14.19 7.54
N GLY A 133 12.01 -14.30 7.56
CA GLY A 133 12.70 -14.51 8.82
C GLY A 133 14.17 -14.83 8.65
N THR A 134 14.71 -15.42 9.71
CA THR A 134 16.09 -15.87 9.75
C THR A 134 16.18 -17.28 10.29
N VAL A 135 17.01 -18.12 9.67
CA VAL A 135 17.35 -19.46 10.18
C VAL A 135 18.87 -19.63 10.23
N PRO A 136 19.41 -20.53 11.07
CA PRO A 136 20.84 -20.81 11.12
C PRO A 136 21.40 -21.26 9.76
N GLY A 137 22.63 -20.82 9.49
CA GLY A 137 23.42 -21.21 8.31
C GLY A 137 24.36 -22.37 8.57
N ASP A 138 23.96 -23.32 9.40
CA ASP A 138 24.77 -24.42 9.94
C ASP A 138 24.78 -25.68 9.05
N GLY A 139 24.03 -25.67 7.95
CA GLY A 139 23.90 -26.81 7.03
C GLY A 139 22.71 -27.73 7.33
N ASN A 140 21.93 -27.44 8.37
CA ASN A 140 20.68 -28.13 8.69
C ASN A 140 19.49 -27.53 7.91
N TRP A 141 18.46 -28.35 7.70
CA TRP A 141 17.23 -27.92 7.03
C TRP A 141 16.27 -27.27 8.02
N TYR A 142 15.68 -26.14 7.61
CA TYR A 142 14.68 -25.40 8.38
C TYR A 142 13.44 -25.13 7.54
N ASN A 143 12.26 -25.26 8.13
CA ASN A 143 10.99 -24.89 7.50
C ASN A 143 10.94 -23.37 7.34
N ILE A 144 10.52 -22.91 6.16
CA ILE A 144 10.32 -21.49 5.86
C ILE A 144 8.88 -21.15 5.49
N THR A 145 8.00 -22.15 5.40
CA THR A 145 6.55 -21.97 5.28
C THR A 145 5.86 -22.70 6.44
N PRO A 146 4.61 -22.34 6.79
CA PRO A 146 3.76 -23.21 7.58
C PRO A 146 3.56 -24.57 6.88
N PRO A 147 2.98 -25.56 7.56
CA PRO A 147 2.35 -26.71 6.90
C PRO A 147 1.35 -26.27 5.83
N LEU A 148 1.39 -26.92 4.68
CA LEU A 148 0.61 -26.62 3.49
C LEU A 148 -0.19 -27.85 3.06
N ASN A 149 -1.34 -27.62 2.44
CA ASN A 149 -2.27 -28.69 2.03
C ASN A 149 -2.98 -28.40 0.68
N ALA A 150 -2.53 -27.41 -0.10
CA ALA A 150 -3.13 -27.03 -1.38
C ALA A 150 -2.05 -26.92 -2.48
N CYS A 151 -2.38 -26.32 -3.63
CA CYS A 151 -1.39 -25.96 -4.65
C CYS A 151 -0.72 -24.63 -4.30
N HIS A 152 0.61 -24.56 -4.37
CA HIS A 152 1.34 -23.32 -4.08
C HIS A 152 2.41 -23.00 -5.11
N ALA A 153 2.57 -21.69 -5.36
CA ALA A 153 3.67 -21.14 -6.12
C ALA A 153 4.35 -20.05 -5.28
N PHE A 154 5.62 -20.27 -4.94
CA PHE A 154 6.40 -19.32 -4.15
C PHE A 154 7.59 -18.79 -4.93
N GLU A 155 7.88 -17.51 -4.71
CA GLU A 155 9.18 -16.94 -5.00
C GLU A 155 9.96 -16.77 -3.69
N VAL A 156 11.20 -17.25 -3.66
CA VAL A 156 12.07 -17.12 -2.50
C VAL A 156 13.32 -16.33 -2.87
N ILE A 157 13.61 -15.28 -2.10
CA ILE A 157 14.90 -14.59 -2.09
C ILE A 157 15.55 -14.85 -0.74
N ALA A 158 16.75 -15.42 -0.74
CA ALA A 158 17.49 -15.69 0.48
C ALA A 158 18.96 -15.29 0.35
N LYS A 159 19.56 -14.82 1.44
CA LYS A 159 20.98 -14.52 1.51
C LYS A 159 21.60 -14.88 2.86
N ILE A 160 22.89 -15.19 2.85
CA ILE A 160 23.72 -15.33 4.03
C ILE A 160 25.08 -14.71 3.76
N GLY A 161 25.70 -14.15 4.80
CA GLY A 161 27.03 -13.57 4.73
C GLY A 161 27.74 -13.62 6.07
N LYS A 162 29.03 -13.97 6.07
CA LYS A 162 29.92 -13.83 7.23
C LYS A 162 31.03 -12.86 6.91
N GLN A 163 30.90 -11.65 7.43
CA GLN A 163 31.87 -10.57 7.25
C GLN A 163 33.26 -10.99 7.77
N GLY A 164 34.31 -10.58 7.08
CA GLY A 164 35.70 -10.93 7.41
C GLY A 164 36.14 -12.35 7.00
N ARG A 165 35.21 -13.27 6.70
CA ARG A 165 35.55 -14.63 6.20
C ARG A 165 35.30 -14.84 4.71
N GLY A 166 34.71 -13.87 4.01
CA GLY A 166 34.44 -13.99 2.58
C GLY A 166 33.46 -15.12 2.24
N LEU A 167 32.51 -15.42 3.15
CA LEU A 167 31.50 -16.45 2.94
C LEU A 167 30.17 -15.77 2.65
N TYR A 168 29.76 -15.74 1.39
CA TYR A 168 28.46 -15.18 0.99
C TYR A 168 27.76 -16.11 0.00
N ALA A 169 26.44 -16.22 0.16
CA ALA A 169 25.57 -16.84 -0.81
C ALA A 169 24.25 -16.08 -0.92
N MET A 170 23.70 -16.07 -2.12
CA MET A 170 22.39 -15.54 -2.43
C MET A 170 21.67 -16.50 -3.37
N THR A 171 20.39 -16.75 -3.10
CA THR A 171 19.54 -17.61 -3.92
C THR A 171 18.25 -16.89 -4.24
N HIS A 172 17.86 -16.92 -5.52
CA HIS A 172 16.52 -16.62 -6.00
C HIS A 172 15.92 -17.92 -6.53
N ALA A 173 14.71 -18.26 -6.10
CA ALA A 173 14.07 -19.49 -6.52
C ALA A 173 12.57 -19.31 -6.76
N ILE A 174 12.05 -20.05 -7.74
CA ILE A 174 10.62 -20.30 -7.93
C ILE A 174 10.36 -21.75 -7.50
N ALA A 175 9.52 -21.92 -6.48
CA ALA A 175 9.14 -23.20 -5.92
C ALA A 175 7.66 -23.45 -6.20
N LEU A 176 7.38 -24.47 -7.01
CA LEU A 176 6.04 -24.88 -7.41
C LEU A 176 5.70 -26.21 -6.78
N SER A 177 4.49 -26.31 -6.25
CA SER A 177 3.94 -27.55 -5.73
C SER A 177 2.45 -27.71 -6.06
N THR A 178 2.09 -28.93 -6.44
CA THR A 178 0.71 -29.39 -6.59
C THR A 178 0.48 -30.52 -5.57
N PHE A 179 0.58 -30.21 -4.27
CA PHE A 179 0.66 -31.15 -3.13
C PHE A 179 2.06 -31.72 -2.84
N GLY A 180 2.30 -32.12 -1.59
CA GLY A 180 3.65 -32.42 -1.09
C GLY A 180 4.30 -33.69 -1.65
N ASP A 181 3.56 -34.80 -1.73
CA ASP A 181 4.01 -36.04 -2.38
C ASP A 181 3.63 -36.04 -3.87
N SER A 182 4.12 -35.04 -4.59
CA SER A 182 3.91 -34.90 -6.03
C SER A 182 5.22 -34.54 -6.75
N SER A 183 5.15 -34.37 -8.08
CA SER A 183 6.30 -33.97 -8.90
C SER A 183 6.66 -32.49 -8.75
N ASN A 184 6.90 -32.07 -7.51
CA ASN A 184 7.20 -30.69 -7.15
C ASN A 184 8.49 -30.20 -7.81
N LYS A 185 8.53 -28.93 -8.20
CA LYS A 185 9.67 -28.33 -8.90
C LYS A 185 10.20 -27.11 -8.16
N ILE A 186 11.52 -27.03 -8.06
CA ILE A 186 12.23 -25.81 -7.64
C ILE A 186 13.21 -25.47 -8.74
N ASP A 187 13.06 -24.30 -9.33
CA ASP A 187 14.07 -23.68 -10.18
C ASP A 187 14.76 -22.57 -9.38
N ALA A 188 16.09 -22.57 -9.37
CA ALA A 188 16.86 -21.71 -8.47
C ALA A 188 18.17 -21.22 -9.09
N VAL A 189 18.33 -19.91 -9.11
CA VAL A 189 19.57 -19.22 -9.45
C VAL A 189 20.35 -18.93 -8.18
N LYS A 190 21.65 -19.26 -8.17
CA LYS A 190 22.50 -19.18 -6.97
C LYS A 190 23.78 -18.43 -7.28
N ALA A 191 24.01 -17.34 -6.55
CA ALA A 191 25.26 -16.59 -6.56
C ALA A 191 26.05 -16.86 -5.28
N TYR A 192 27.37 -16.82 -5.38
CA TYR A 192 28.25 -17.07 -4.24
C TYR A 192 29.54 -16.26 -4.32
N TYR A 193 30.15 -16.03 -3.17
CA TYR A 193 31.52 -15.50 -3.05
C TYR A 193 32.37 -16.45 -2.20
N GLY A 194 33.64 -16.59 -2.55
CA GLY A 194 34.56 -17.54 -1.93
C GLY A 194 34.45 -18.93 -2.56
N SER A 195 33.88 -19.90 -1.86
CA SER A 195 33.81 -21.29 -2.32
C SER A 195 32.54 -21.57 -3.13
N PHE A 196 32.63 -22.39 -4.18
CA PHE A 196 31.47 -22.90 -4.92
C PHE A 196 30.47 -23.71 -4.08
N ARG A 197 30.87 -24.11 -2.86
CA ARG A 197 30.00 -24.76 -1.86
C ARG A 197 29.22 -23.76 -1.02
N ASN A 198 29.49 -22.46 -1.15
CA ASN A 198 28.73 -21.40 -0.50
C ASN A 198 27.41 -21.22 -1.25
N LYS A 199 26.43 -22.07 -0.97
CA LYS A 199 25.13 -22.04 -1.65
C LYS A 199 24.01 -22.19 -0.63
N ILE A 200 22.84 -21.66 -0.96
CA ILE A 200 21.59 -21.91 -0.25
C ILE A 200 20.72 -22.82 -1.13
N ASN A 201 20.20 -23.89 -0.54
CA ASN A 201 19.35 -24.87 -1.21
C ASN A 201 17.96 -24.85 -0.61
N LEU A 202 16.99 -25.22 -1.43
CA LEU A 202 15.60 -25.39 -1.02
C LEU A 202 15.15 -26.82 -1.36
N ARG A 203 14.14 -27.31 -0.64
CA ARG A 203 13.43 -28.54 -0.97
C ARG A 203 12.00 -28.50 -0.46
N TRP A 204 11.13 -29.24 -1.12
CA TRP A 204 9.84 -29.64 -0.56
C TRP A 204 10.04 -30.89 0.31
N VAL A 205 9.30 -30.98 1.41
CA VAL A 205 9.24 -32.18 2.26
C VAL A 205 7.87 -32.28 2.90
N GLY A 206 7.40 -33.49 3.15
CA GLY A 206 6.10 -33.76 3.76
C GLY A 206 5.38 -34.90 3.05
N ASP A 207 4.12 -35.07 3.40
CA ASP A 207 3.19 -35.96 2.71
C ASP A 207 2.28 -35.17 1.75
N THR A 208 1.28 -35.81 1.15
CA THR A 208 0.38 -35.18 0.18
C THR A 208 -0.32 -33.93 0.74
N PHE A 209 -0.82 -33.96 1.97
CA PHE A 209 -1.68 -32.91 2.54
C PHE A 209 -1.06 -32.16 3.72
N ASN A 210 0.20 -32.44 4.03
CA ASN A 210 0.98 -31.76 5.04
C ASN A 210 2.43 -31.70 4.60
N TYR A 211 2.78 -30.59 3.96
CA TYR A 211 4.11 -30.38 3.43
C TYR A 211 4.60 -28.95 3.64
N THR A 212 5.90 -28.75 3.50
CA THR A 212 6.54 -27.47 3.78
C THR A 212 7.74 -27.25 2.86
N LEU A 213 8.02 -25.98 2.59
CA LEU A 213 9.25 -25.58 1.92
C LEU A 213 10.35 -25.43 2.96
N GLN A 214 11.48 -26.11 2.76
CA GLN A 214 12.65 -26.00 3.61
C GLN A 214 13.80 -25.27 2.92
N ILE A 215 14.65 -24.64 3.73
CA ILE A 215 15.87 -23.98 3.31
C ILE A 215 17.08 -24.49 4.10
N LYS A 216 18.25 -24.49 3.49
CA LYS A 216 19.52 -24.66 4.19
C LYS A 216 20.70 -24.05 3.45
N THR A 217 21.81 -23.86 4.16
CA THR A 217 23.12 -23.73 3.52
C THR A 217 23.66 -25.09 3.08
N GLN A 218 24.45 -25.14 2.01
CA GLN A 218 25.10 -26.37 1.54
C GLN A 218 26.23 -26.84 2.49
N ARG A 219 26.79 -25.92 3.27
CA ARG A 219 27.80 -26.18 4.31
C ARG A 219 27.53 -25.28 5.50
N ASP A 220 28.15 -25.58 6.62
CA ASP A 220 28.19 -24.70 7.78
C ASP A 220 28.99 -23.42 7.49
N TYR A 221 28.41 -22.26 7.81
CA TYR A 221 29.03 -20.92 7.75
C TYR A 221 29.68 -20.52 9.10
N GLY A 222 29.53 -21.37 10.11
CA GLY A 222 29.98 -21.21 11.48
C GLY A 222 29.00 -20.40 12.32
N GLU A 223 29.25 -20.43 13.63
CA GLU A 223 28.42 -19.80 14.66
C GLU A 223 28.02 -18.35 14.32
N GLY A 224 26.76 -18.02 14.65
CA GLY A 224 26.14 -16.70 14.43
C GLY A 224 25.75 -16.39 12.99
N SER A 225 26.02 -17.28 12.02
CA SER A 225 25.66 -17.05 10.63
C SER A 225 24.20 -17.38 10.38
N LEU A 226 23.43 -16.42 9.86
CA LEU A 226 22.00 -16.57 9.63
C LEU A 226 21.65 -16.40 8.14
N ILE A 227 20.87 -17.33 7.62
CA ILE A 227 20.16 -17.16 6.34
C ILE A 227 19.00 -16.19 6.61
N LYS A 228 18.96 -15.07 5.89
CA LYS A 228 17.80 -14.18 5.85
C LYS A 228 17.00 -14.48 4.60
N TYR A 229 15.68 -14.64 4.71
CA TYR A 229 14.83 -14.98 3.56
C TYR A 229 13.52 -14.20 3.54
N TYR A 230 13.00 -14.04 2.32
CA TYR A 230 11.66 -13.53 2.02
C TYR A 230 10.97 -14.52 1.09
N VAL A 231 9.74 -14.89 1.42
CA VAL A 231 8.86 -15.70 0.59
C VAL A 231 7.70 -14.83 0.11
N THR A 232 7.51 -14.78 -1.20
CA THR A 232 6.33 -14.19 -1.83
C THR A 232 5.42 -15.32 -2.30
N ASN A 233 4.12 -15.21 -2.00
CA ASN A 233 3.11 -16.05 -2.62
C ASN A 233 2.77 -15.51 -4.01
N LEU A 234 2.78 -16.40 -5.01
CA LEU A 234 2.50 -16.09 -6.42
C LEU A 234 1.12 -16.62 -6.85
N TRP A 235 0.46 -17.44 -6.04
CA TRP A 235 -0.87 -17.98 -6.31
C TRP A 235 -1.74 -17.89 -5.05
N TRP A 236 -2.95 -17.36 -5.17
CA TRP A 236 -3.88 -17.18 -4.07
C TRP A 236 -5.19 -17.95 -4.32
N GLU A 237 -5.67 -18.62 -3.29
CA GLU A 237 -7.06 -19.07 -3.19
C GLU A 237 -7.68 -18.33 -1.99
N GLU A 238 -8.82 -17.65 -2.19
CA GLU A 238 -9.39 -16.68 -1.22
C GLU A 238 -9.64 -17.28 0.17
N GLU A 239 -9.86 -18.59 0.26
CA GLU A 239 -10.11 -19.32 1.51
C GLU A 239 -8.88 -19.44 2.43
N GLU A 240 -7.66 -19.23 1.93
CA GLU A 240 -6.41 -19.44 2.69
C GLU A 240 -5.97 -18.22 3.54
N TYR A 241 -6.44 -17.01 3.21
CA TYR A 241 -5.99 -15.77 3.88
C TYR A 241 -6.53 -15.65 5.32
N GLU A 242 -7.73 -16.17 5.59
CA GLU A 242 -8.34 -16.12 6.93
C GLU A 242 -7.68 -17.10 7.91
N ALA A 243 -7.12 -18.21 7.42
CA ALA A 243 -6.48 -19.23 8.26
C ALA A 243 -5.07 -18.82 8.74
N VAL A 244 -4.38 -17.90 8.05
CA VAL A 244 -3.02 -17.45 8.40
C VAL A 244 -3.03 -16.22 9.33
N GLN A 245 -4.18 -15.55 9.49
CA GLN A 245 -4.34 -14.36 10.35
C GLN A 245 -5.06 -14.65 11.68
N GLN A 246 -5.45 -15.90 11.95
CA GLN A 246 -5.94 -16.37 13.25
C GLN A 246 -4.82 -17.06 14.03
#